data_AF-C5M1L0-F1
#
_entry.id   AF-C5M1L0-F1
#
_cell.length_a   1.000
_cell.length_b   1.000
_cell.length_c   1.000
_cell.angle_alpha   90.00
_cell.angle_beta   90.00
_cell.angle_gamma   90.00
#
_symmetry.space_group_name_H-M   'P 1'
#
loop_
_entity.id
_entity.type
_entity.pdbx_description
1 polymer ?
#
loop_
_entity_poly.entity_id
_entity_poly.type
_entity_poly.pdbx_seq_one_letter_code
_entity_poly.pdbx_strand_id
1 'polypeptide(L)'
;MPMAFRFWSEAEDRALMCALYKCGYGKWEEIRALLRYSVVHQFNFNLQLRTSDQIKKRCDQLMSMNFKEEKAALEEALRAAASAKKKRKHHKDSAQK
;
A
#
# COMPACT_ATOMS: atom_id res chain seq x y z
N MET A 1 -2.81 -15.06 -27.92
CA MET A 1 -3.53 -13.78 -27.72
C MET A 1 -3.44 -13.38 -26.25
N PRO A 2 -2.79 -12.28 -25.85
CA PRO A 2 -2.83 -11.84 -24.46
C PRO A 2 -4.07 -10.98 -24.24
N MET A 3 -5.21 -11.63 -24.04
CA MET A 3 -6.45 -10.98 -23.60
C MET A 3 -6.50 -10.99 -22.08
N ALA A 4 -6.42 -9.79 -21.47
CA ALA A 4 -7.07 -9.37 -20.23
C ALA A 4 -6.18 -8.40 -19.44
N PHE A 5 -6.21 -7.11 -19.81
CA PHE A 5 -5.95 -6.05 -18.84
C PHE A 5 -7.14 -6.06 -17.88
N ARG A 6 -7.09 -6.95 -16.89
CA ARG A 6 -8.16 -7.13 -15.93
C ARG A 6 -7.92 -6.13 -14.82
N PHE A 7 -8.51 -4.93 -14.98
CA PHE A 7 -8.37 -3.80 -14.07
C PHE A 7 -8.72 -4.22 -12.64
N TRP A 8 -7.84 -3.88 -11.70
CA TRP A 8 -8.13 -3.84 -10.28
C TRP A 8 -8.68 -2.46 -9.96
N SER A 9 -9.81 -2.39 -9.29
CA SER A 9 -10.34 -1.12 -8.79
C SER A 9 -9.67 -0.75 -7.46
N GLU A 10 -9.62 0.55 -7.16
CA GLU A 10 -9.09 1.03 -5.89
C GLU A 10 -9.86 0.46 -4.68
N ALA A 11 -11.16 0.20 -4.85
CA ALA A 11 -11.98 -0.45 -3.82
C ALA A 11 -11.54 -1.89 -3.54
N GLU A 12 -11.21 -2.65 -4.59
CA GLU A 12 -10.69 -4.02 -4.48
C GLU A 12 -9.30 -4.05 -3.83
N ASP A 13 -8.44 -3.09 -4.19
CA ASP A 13 -7.09 -2.97 -3.61
C ASP A 13 -7.14 -2.65 -2.12
N ARG A 14 -8.03 -1.74 -1.70
CA ARG A 14 -8.27 -1.44 -0.28
C ARG A 14 -8.72 -2.68 0.47
N ALA A 15 -9.68 -3.43 -0.07
CA ALA A 15 -10.15 -4.66 0.54
C ALA A 15 -9.03 -5.71 0.66
N LEU A 16 -8.19 -5.86 -0.37
CA LEU A 16 -7.03 -6.75 -0.36
C LEU A 16 -6.01 -6.38 0.71
N MET A 17 -5.65 -5.12 0.82
CA MET A 17 -4.71 -4.65 1.86
C MET A 17 -5.31 -4.84 3.27
N CYS A 18 -6.60 -4.57 3.44
CA CYS A 18 -7.28 -4.79 4.72
C CYS A 18 -7.32 -6.28 5.11
N ALA A 19 -7.59 -7.16 4.14
CA ALA A 19 -7.57 -8.61 4.35
C ALA A 19 -6.15 -9.14 4.62
N LEU A 20 -5.14 -8.60 3.92
CA LEU A 20 -3.74 -8.94 4.14
C LEU A 20 -3.28 -8.59 5.56
N TYR A 21 -3.66 -7.41 6.06
CA TYR A 21 -3.37 -7.00 7.43
C TYR A 21 -4.03 -7.93 8.47
N LYS A 22 -5.26 -8.40 8.22
CA LYS A 22 -5.98 -9.30 9.13
C LYS A 22 -5.44 -10.73 9.14
N CYS A 23 -5.14 -11.32 7.99
CA CYS A 23 -4.70 -12.72 7.88
C CYS A 23 -3.20 -12.93 8.07
N GLY A 24 -2.41 -11.90 7.75
CA GLY A 24 -0.97 -11.99 7.61
C GLY A 24 -0.54 -12.39 6.20
N TYR A 25 0.73 -12.08 5.89
CA TYR A 25 1.34 -12.37 4.59
C TYR A 25 1.52 -13.88 4.37
N GLY A 26 1.25 -14.35 3.15
CA GLY A 26 1.43 -15.76 2.77
C GLY A 26 0.17 -16.63 2.84
N LYS A 27 -0.90 -16.18 3.51
CA LYS A 27 -2.18 -16.91 3.61
C LYS A 27 -3.17 -16.53 2.50
N TRP A 28 -2.77 -16.74 1.25
CA TRP A 28 -3.52 -16.27 0.07
C TRP A 28 -4.89 -16.93 -0.11
N GLU A 29 -5.03 -18.22 0.23
CA GLU A 29 -6.32 -18.92 0.19
C GLU A 29 -7.29 -18.41 1.26
N GLU A 30 -6.78 -18.03 2.44
CA GLU A 30 -7.60 -17.50 3.52
C GLU A 30 -8.08 -16.07 3.19
N ILE A 31 -7.20 -15.25 2.62
CA ILE A 31 -7.55 -13.92 2.08
C ILE A 31 -8.62 -14.05 0.99
N ARG A 32 -8.44 -15.00 0.08
CA ARG A 32 -9.42 -15.28 -0.99
C ARG A 32 -10.77 -15.74 -0.43
N ALA A 33 -10.77 -16.57 0.60
CA ALA A 33 -12.00 -17.00 1.27
C ALA A 33 -12.72 -15.81 1.92
N LEU A 34 -12.01 -14.97 2.68
CA LEU A 34 -12.59 -13.78 3.31
C LEU A 34 -13.21 -12.80 2.31
N LEU A 35 -12.55 -12.60 1.16
CA LEU A 35 -13.08 -11.75 0.10
C LEU A 35 -14.37 -12.34 -0.51
N ARG A 36 -14.51 -13.67 -0.56
CA ARG A 36 -15.72 -14.33 -1.06
C ARG A 36 -16.87 -14.32 -0.05
N TYR A 37 -16.57 -14.47 1.24
CA TYR A 37 -17.58 -14.43 2.30
C TYR A 37 -18.07 -13.01 2.62
N SER A 38 -17.31 -11.99 2.23
CA SER A 38 -17.72 -10.59 2.42
C SER A 38 -18.92 -10.23 1.56
N VAL A 39 -20.02 -9.84 2.22
CA VAL A 39 -21.29 -9.42 1.56
C VAL A 39 -21.06 -8.26 0.57
N VAL A 40 -20.11 -7.37 0.88
CA VAL A 40 -19.74 -6.22 0.04
C VAL A 40 -19.15 -6.64 -1.31
N HIS A 41 -18.59 -7.85 -1.41
CA HIS A 41 -17.91 -8.34 -2.61
C HIS A 41 -18.66 -9.45 -3.33
N GLN A 42 -19.89 -9.77 -2.92
CA GLN A 42 -20.68 -10.86 -3.50
C GLN A 42 -20.97 -10.67 -5.01
N PHE A 43 -21.10 -9.42 -5.45
CA PHE A 43 -21.33 -9.07 -6.86
C PHE A 43 -20.05 -8.74 -7.64
N ASN A 44 -18.89 -8.76 -6.97
CA ASN A 44 -17.61 -8.54 -7.62
C ASN A 44 -17.10 -9.85 -8.23
N PHE A 45 -17.64 -10.19 -9.40
CA PHE A 45 -17.20 -11.35 -10.19
C PHE A 45 -15.71 -11.31 -10.49
N ASN A 46 -15.12 -10.11 -10.59
CA ASN A 46 -13.69 -9.93 -10.78
C ASN A 46 -12.88 -10.59 -9.66
N LEU A 47 -13.16 -10.26 -8.39
CA LEU A 47 -12.55 -10.87 -7.20
C LEU A 47 -12.86 -12.36 -7.09
N GLN A 48 -14.09 -12.78 -7.40
CA GLN A 48 -14.49 -14.18 -7.31
C GLN A 48 -13.72 -15.10 -8.28
N LEU A 49 -13.42 -14.60 -9.48
CA LEU A 49 -12.74 -15.32 -10.56
C LEU A 49 -11.20 -15.31 -10.43
N ARG A 50 -10.62 -14.63 -9.44
CA ARG A 50 -9.16 -14.62 -9.24
C ARG A 50 -8.67 -15.89 -8.54
N THR A 51 -7.51 -16.34 -8.99
CA THR A 51 -6.70 -17.37 -8.32
C THR A 51 -5.84 -16.74 -7.24
N SER A 52 -5.40 -17.54 -6.27
CA SER A 52 -4.48 -17.13 -5.21
C SER A 52 -3.18 -16.53 -5.75
N ASP A 53 -2.66 -17.03 -6.87
CA ASP A 53 -1.47 -16.47 -7.52
C ASP A 53 -1.66 -15.04 -8.04
N GLN A 54 -2.84 -14.73 -8.59
CA GLN A 54 -3.14 -13.39 -9.09
C GLN A 54 -3.32 -12.40 -7.93
N ILE A 55 -3.93 -12.86 -6.83
CA ILE A 55 -4.06 -12.10 -5.59
C ILE A 55 -2.67 -11.81 -5.01
N LYS A 56 -1.81 -12.83 -4.93
CA LYS A 56 -0.42 -12.67 -4.47
C LYS A 56 0.33 -11.62 -5.29
N LYS A 57 0.33 -11.74 -6.61
CA LYS A 57 0.99 -10.76 -7.50
C LYS A 57 0.47 -9.34 -7.30
N ARG A 58 -0.85 -9.18 -7.08
CA ARG A 58 -1.43 -7.86 -6.82
C ARG A 58 -1.01 -7.33 -5.45
N CYS A 59 -1.03 -8.15 -4.41
CA CYS A 59 -0.55 -7.77 -3.08
C CYS A 59 0.92 -7.38 -3.09
N ASP A 60 1.78 -8.11 -3.82
CA ASP A 60 3.21 -7.79 -3.93
C ASP A 60 3.44 -6.44 -4.64
N GLN A 61 2.67 -6.16 -5.70
CA GLN A 61 2.69 -4.87 -6.38
C GLN A 61 2.25 -3.74 -5.44
N LEU A 62 1.11 -3.90 -4.76
CA LEU A 62 0.59 -2.92 -3.82
C LEU A 62 1.58 -2.66 -2.68
N MET A 63 2.18 -3.70 -2.13
CA MET A 63 3.17 -3.57 -1.07
C MET A 63 4.43 -2.83 -1.55
N SER A 64 4.89 -3.09 -2.78
CA SER A 64 6.01 -2.36 -3.37
C SER A 64 5.69 -0.87 -3.58
N MET A 65 4.47 -0.55 -4.02
CA MET A 65 4.02 0.83 -4.20
C MET A 65 3.97 1.57 -2.86
N ASN A 66 3.32 0.97 -1.85
CA ASN A 66 3.25 1.52 -0.50
C ASN A 66 4.64 1.73 0.12
N PHE A 67 5.54 0.75 0.01
CA PHE A 67 6.88 0.87 0.57
C PHE A 67 7.69 2.01 -0.08
N LYS A 68 7.53 2.21 -1.39
CA LYS A 68 8.17 3.32 -2.10
C LYS A 68 7.63 4.67 -1.64
N GLU A 69 6.31 4.79 -1.50
CA GLU A 69 5.65 6.00 -1.00
C GLU A 69 6.10 6.33 0.42
N GLU A 70 6.10 5.34 1.31
CA GLU A 70 6.53 5.52 2.71
C GLU A 70 8.00 5.91 2.81
N LYS A 71 8.87 5.29 2.00
CA LYS A 71 10.29 5.63 1.95
C LYS A 71 10.52 7.08 1.49
N ALA A 72 9.81 7.53 0.46
CA ALA A 72 9.91 8.90 -0.04
C ALA A 72 9.43 9.91 1.02
N ALA A 73 8.32 9.63 1.70
CA ALA A 73 7.79 10.48 2.77
C ALA A 73 8.77 10.58 3.95
N LEU A 74 9.42 9.46 4.33
CA LEU A 74 10.42 9.45 5.39
C LEU A 74 11.66 10.30 5.01
N GLU A 75 12.12 10.20 3.76
CA GLU A 75 13.26 10.98 3.27
C GLU A 75 12.95 12.49 3.25
N GLU A 76 11.74 12.86 2.83
CA GLU A 76 11.28 14.25 2.86
C GLU A 76 11.19 14.80 4.29
N ALA A 77 10.63 14.02 5.22
CA ALA A 77 10.56 14.39 6.63
C ALA A 77 11.96 14.61 7.24
N LEU A 78 12.94 13.76 6.90
CA LEU A 78 14.34 13.93 7.32
C LEU A 78 14.98 15.19 6.75
N ARG A 79 14.75 15.50 5.46
CA ARG A 79 15.24 16.73 4.82
C ARG A 79 14.60 17.98 5.43
N ALA A 80 13.30 17.95 5.71
CA ALA A 80 12.57 19.02 6.40
C ALA A 80 13.14 19.24 7.81
N ALA A 81 13.37 18.18 8.59
CA ALA A 81 13.97 18.27 9.91
C ALA A 81 15.41 18.81 9.88
N ALA A 82 16.22 18.42 8.89
CA ALA A 82 17.59 18.91 8.72
C ALA A 82 17.65 20.40 8.36
N SER A 83 16.77 20.86 7.45
CA SER A 83 16.68 22.27 7.08
C SER A 83 16.16 23.15 8.22
N ALA A 84 15.21 22.66 9.03
CA ALA A 84 14.74 23.35 10.23
C ALA A 84 15.85 23.50 11.30
N LYS A 85 16.70 22.48 11.49
CA LYS A 85 17.87 22.56 12.38
C LYS A 85 18.90 23.58 11.89
N LYS A 86 19.17 23.65 10.58
CA LYS A 86 20.07 24.66 10.00
C LYS A 86 19.56 26.09 10.21
N LYS A 87 18.27 26.33 9.96
CA LYS A 87 17.65 27.65 10.21
C LYS A 87 17.73 28.06 11.67
N ARG A 88 17.46 27.13 12.60
CA ARG A 88 17.58 27.38 14.05
C ARG A 88 19.02 27.72 14.48
N LYS A 89 20.02 27.06 13.89
CA LYS A 89 21.43 27.35 14.17
C LYS A 89 21.83 28.73 13.66
N HIS A 90 21.49 29.04 12.40
CA HIS A 90 21.76 30.35 11.81
C HIS A 90 21.10 31.50 12.58
N HIS A 91 19.86 31.32 13.07
CA HIS A 91 19.18 32.34 13.87
C HIS A 91 19.85 32.58 15.23
N LYS A 92 20.37 31.53 15.87
CA LYS A 92 21.14 31.65 17.13
C LYS A 92 22.48 32.36 16.91
N ASP A 93 23.21 32.01 15.85
CA ASP A 93 24.48 32.68 15.51
C ASP A 93 24.28 34.17 15.18
N SER A 94 23.15 34.55 14.56
CA SER A 94 22.82 35.95 14.29
C SER A 94 22.33 36.76 15.50
N ALA A 95 21.87 36.11 16.56
CA ALA A 95 21.40 36.77 17.78
C ALA A 95 22.52 36.99 18.81
N GLN A 96 23.72 36.44 18.55
CA GLN A 96 24.86 36.47 19.46
C GLN A 96 25.96 37.45 19.01
N LYS A 97 25.66 38.32 18.04
CA LYS A 97 26.55 39.33 17.47
C LYS A 97 25.95 40.74 17.62
#